data_AF-A0A7N0VMG7-F1
#
_entry.id   AF-A0A7N0VMG7-F1
#
_cell.length_a   1.000
_cell.length_b   1.000
_cell.length_c   1.000
_cell.angle_alpha   90.00
_cell.angle_beta   90.00
_cell.angle_gamma   90.00
#
_symmetry.space_group_name_H-M   'P 1'
#
loop_
_entity.id
_entity.type
_entity.pdbx_description
1 polymer ?
#
loop_
_entity_poly.entity_id
_entity_poly.type
_entity_poly.pdbx_seq_one_letter_code
_entity_poly.pdbx_strand_id
1 'polypeptide(L)'
;MADGGGDDEPIYLHGDLDLTIVEARDLPNMDLASEHLRRCFTCQAFKPRPEEDLKPAVGDKKHHLHGKGIHSDPYVTVNVPGSTVARTRVIGNSKNPKWDEHFNVPLAHPARNLEFLIKDNDVFGAQVIGTVLVPARTVASGVLIDEAFAVNDSSGKLQKRKTELYIRMKFTPCEENPLYQHKVCGEARSCFMLP
;
A
#
# COMPACT_ATOMS: atom_id res chain seq x y z
N MET A 1 11.87 -38.19 -10.88
CA MET A 1 12.15 -36.74 -10.98
C MET A 1 10.85 -36.04 -10.61
N ALA A 2 10.91 -35.18 -9.60
CA ALA A 2 9.74 -34.69 -8.87
C ALA A 2 8.85 -33.78 -9.73
N ASP A 3 7.54 -34.01 -9.63
CA ASP A 3 6.46 -33.13 -10.06
C ASP A 3 6.45 -31.92 -9.11
N GLY A 4 6.87 -30.75 -9.61
CA GLY A 4 7.07 -29.52 -8.82
C GLY A 4 6.33 -28.33 -9.43
N GLY A 5 5.06 -28.52 -9.81
CA GLY A 5 4.27 -27.54 -10.57
C GLY A 5 2.98 -27.06 -9.92
N GLY A 6 2.71 -27.38 -8.64
CA GLY A 6 1.41 -27.10 -8.01
C GLY A 6 1.31 -25.78 -7.24
N ASP A 7 2.44 -25.21 -6.82
CA ASP A 7 2.51 -24.11 -5.85
C ASP A 7 2.47 -22.71 -6.49
N ASP A 8 2.75 -22.57 -7.79
CA ASP A 8 2.73 -21.27 -8.50
C ASP A 8 1.41 -20.98 -9.24
N GLU A 9 0.46 -21.93 -9.27
CA GLU A 9 -0.83 -21.70 -9.95
C GLU A 9 -1.73 -20.76 -9.12
N PRO A 10 -2.27 -19.66 -9.71
CA PRO A 10 -3.22 -18.78 -9.02
C PRO A 10 -4.47 -19.56 -8.60
N ILE A 11 -5.01 -19.21 -7.43
CA ILE A 11 -6.31 -19.71 -6.98
C ILE A 11 -7.36 -18.60 -7.06
N TYR A 12 -8.62 -18.99 -7.19
CA TYR A 12 -9.72 -18.04 -7.25
C TYR A 12 -10.22 -17.71 -5.85
N LEU A 13 -9.97 -16.48 -5.39
CA LEU A 13 -10.49 -15.97 -4.12
C LEU A 13 -11.87 -15.35 -4.36
N HIS A 14 -12.92 -16.10 -4.03
CA HIS A 14 -14.31 -15.66 -4.13
C HIS A 14 -15.00 -15.71 -2.77
N GLY A 15 -15.25 -14.55 -2.18
CA GLY A 15 -15.78 -14.44 -0.81
C GLY A 15 -15.41 -13.12 -0.16
N ASP A 16 -15.53 -13.05 1.16
CA ASP A 16 -15.27 -11.84 1.93
C ASP A 16 -13.97 -11.97 2.71
N LEU A 17 -13.11 -10.95 2.62
CA LEU A 17 -11.91 -10.80 3.43
C LEU A 17 -12.17 -9.77 4.53
N ASP A 18 -12.26 -10.25 5.77
CA ASP A 18 -12.15 -9.40 6.95
C ASP A 18 -10.66 -9.10 7.18
N LEU A 19 -10.27 -7.83 7.04
CA LEU A 19 -8.89 -7.40 7.09
C LEU A 19 -8.73 -6.24 8.08
N THR A 20 -7.76 -6.36 8.97
CA THR A 20 -7.26 -5.27 9.82
C THR A 20 -5.78 -5.04 9.54
N ILE A 21 -5.43 -3.82 9.12
CA ILE A 21 -4.03 -3.37 9.04
C ILE A 21 -3.72 -2.66 10.35
N VAL A 22 -2.92 -3.29 11.21
CA VAL A 22 -2.71 -2.85 12.60
C VAL A 22 -1.64 -1.77 12.65
N GLU A 23 -0.39 -2.14 12.39
CA GLU A 23 0.75 -1.23 12.48
C GLU A 23 1.93 -1.68 11.62
N ALA A 24 2.86 -0.77 11.33
CA ALA A 24 4.18 -1.13 10.85
C ALA A 24 5.24 -0.73 11.88
N ARG A 25 6.38 -1.42 11.87
CA ARG A 25 7.50 -1.17 12.78
C ARG A 25 8.79 -1.01 12.01
N ASP A 26 9.62 -0.08 12.48
CA ASP A 26 10.98 0.18 12.00
C ASP A 26 11.07 0.54 10.51
N LEU A 27 10.09 1.29 9.99
CA LEU A 27 10.15 1.77 8.60
C LEU A 27 11.42 2.60 8.35
N PRO A 28 12.08 2.44 7.18
CA PRO A 28 13.23 3.24 6.81
C PRO A 28 12.85 4.72 6.69
N ASN A 29 13.81 5.60 6.99
CA ASN A 29 13.63 7.04 6.80
C ASN A 29 13.72 7.39 5.32
N MET A 30 12.59 7.58 4.63
CA MET A 30 12.58 7.90 3.20
C MET A 30 13.02 9.34 2.91
N ASP A 31 12.98 10.20 3.93
CA ASP A 31 13.38 11.61 3.86
C ASP A 31 14.82 11.84 3.35
N LEU A 32 15.76 10.93 3.63
CA LEU A 32 17.15 11.06 3.18
C LEU A 32 17.37 10.56 1.74
N ALA A 33 16.49 9.69 1.25
CA ALA A 33 16.56 9.14 -0.10
C ALA A 33 15.94 10.13 -1.12
N SER A 34 14.83 10.79 -0.75
CA SER A 34 14.19 11.82 -1.58
C SER A 34 15.09 13.07 -1.73
N GLU A 35 15.88 13.42 -0.71
CA GLU A 35 16.87 14.51 -0.76
C GLU A 35 17.99 14.29 -1.81
N HIS A 36 18.44 13.05 -2.03
CA HIS A 36 19.45 12.75 -3.05
C HIS A 36 18.93 12.98 -4.48
N LEU A 37 17.63 12.79 -4.71
CA LEU A 37 16.97 13.11 -5.98
C LEU A 37 16.75 14.62 -6.13
N ARG A 38 16.42 15.35 -5.05
CA ARG A 38 16.23 16.81 -5.06
C ARG A 38 17.46 17.58 -5.52
N ARG A 39 18.66 17.10 -5.17
CA ARG A 39 19.92 17.75 -5.53
C ARG A 39 20.23 17.71 -7.04
N CYS A 40 19.55 16.87 -7.82
CA CYS A 40 19.74 16.78 -9.27
C CYS A 40 18.81 17.66 -10.11
N PHE A 41 17.71 18.19 -9.55
CA PHE A 41 16.72 18.94 -10.34
C PHE A 41 16.81 20.47 -10.24
N THR A 42 17.64 21.02 -9.34
CA THR A 42 17.88 22.47 -9.26
C THR A 42 19.01 22.98 -10.16
N CYS A 43 19.56 22.16 -11.05
CA CYS A 43 20.55 22.61 -12.04
C CYS A 43 19.83 23.11 -13.30
N GLN A 44 19.50 24.39 -13.30
CA GLN A 44 19.09 25.12 -14.50
C GLN A 44 20.16 25.07 -15.59
N ALA A 45 19.65 24.93 -16.81
CA ALA A 45 20.17 25.39 -18.09
C ALA A 45 21.35 26.39 -18.06
N PHE A 46 22.36 26.08 -18.89
CA PHE A 46 23.21 26.99 -19.67
C PHE A 46 23.57 28.38 -19.09
N LYS A 47 24.86 28.57 -18.74
CA LYS A 47 25.86 29.43 -19.44
C LYS A 47 27.10 29.70 -18.55
N PRO A 48 28.33 29.71 -19.11
CA PRO A 48 29.42 30.51 -18.57
C PRO A 48 29.74 31.67 -19.52
N ARG A 49 29.80 32.91 -19.01
CA ARG A 49 30.71 33.95 -19.50
C ARG A 49 30.88 35.04 -18.41
N PRO A 50 32.07 35.65 -18.25
CA PRO A 50 32.37 36.52 -17.11
C PRO A 50 32.21 38.02 -17.41
N GLU A 51 32.29 38.78 -16.30
CA GLU A 51 32.74 40.18 -16.10
C GLU A 51 31.71 41.32 -15.83
N GLU A 52 32.01 42.00 -14.71
CA GLU A 52 31.79 43.40 -14.26
C GLU A 52 30.46 43.92 -13.66
N ASP A 53 30.56 44.18 -12.34
CA ASP A 53 30.23 45.40 -11.58
C ASP A 53 28.80 45.88 -11.19
N LEU A 54 28.67 46.02 -9.84
CA LEU A 54 27.97 47.04 -9.04
C LEU A 54 26.43 47.04 -8.89
N LYS A 55 25.94 46.58 -7.72
CA LYS A 55 25.30 47.37 -6.61
C LYS A 55 24.51 46.47 -5.63
N PRO A 56 24.55 46.71 -4.29
CA PRO A 56 23.74 45.96 -3.33
C PRO A 56 22.39 46.68 -3.11
N ALA A 57 21.30 46.09 -3.60
CA ALA A 57 19.94 46.54 -3.31
C ALA A 57 19.20 45.48 -2.50
N VAL A 58 19.10 45.78 -1.20
CA VAL A 58 18.00 45.50 -0.27
C VAL A 58 16.87 44.62 -0.81
N GLY A 59 16.65 43.51 -0.10
CA GLY A 59 15.35 42.83 -0.07
C GLY A 59 15.38 41.37 -0.50
N ASP A 60 16.34 40.58 0.00
CA ASP A 60 16.22 39.12 0.04
C ASP A 60 15.03 38.76 0.94
N LYS A 61 13.83 38.79 0.38
CA LYS A 61 12.74 37.94 0.85
C LYS A 61 13.16 36.52 0.48
N LYS A 62 14.06 35.96 1.28
CA LYS A 62 14.13 34.52 1.49
C LYS A 62 12.71 34.13 1.87
N HIS A 63 11.94 33.67 0.89
CA HIS A 63 10.83 32.80 1.18
C HIS A 63 11.49 31.61 1.87
N HIS A 64 11.56 31.68 3.19
CA HIS A 64 11.53 30.53 4.05
C HIS A 64 10.23 29.81 3.65
N LEU A 65 10.31 29.01 2.57
CA LEU A 65 9.54 27.78 2.50
C LEU A 65 9.87 27.12 3.81
N HIS A 66 8.96 27.33 4.77
CA HIS A 66 9.01 26.73 6.06
C HIS A 66 9.30 25.27 5.81
N GLY A 67 10.38 24.79 6.44
CA GLY A 67 10.67 23.38 6.54
C GLY A 67 9.45 22.71 7.13
N LYS A 68 8.54 22.28 6.25
CA LYS A 68 7.66 21.18 6.52
C LYS A 68 8.66 20.03 6.59
N GLY A 69 8.97 19.61 7.81
CA GLY A 69 9.95 18.58 8.03
C GLY A 69 9.65 17.45 7.06
N ILE A 70 10.69 17.05 6.34
CA ILE A 70 10.64 15.88 5.49
C ILE A 70 10.38 14.77 6.51
N HIS A 71 9.17 14.26 6.49
CA HIS A 71 8.63 13.38 7.50
C HIS A 71 7.92 12.28 6.74
N SER A 72 8.28 11.04 7.00
CA SER A 72 7.62 9.92 6.35
C SER A 72 6.15 9.88 6.78
N ASP A 73 5.26 9.97 5.81
CA ASP A 73 3.82 9.95 5.88
C ASP A 73 3.30 8.60 5.32
N PRO A 74 3.50 7.47 6.04
CA PRO A 74 3.20 6.15 5.51
C PRO A 74 1.71 5.80 5.44
N TYR A 75 1.38 4.97 4.46
CA TYR A 75 0.11 4.28 4.30
C TYR A 75 0.30 2.94 3.59
N VAL A 76 -0.70 2.05 3.68
CA VAL A 76 -0.68 0.73 3.04
C VAL A 76 -1.75 0.65 1.95
N THR A 77 -1.41 0.05 0.81
CA THR A 77 -2.38 -0.39 -0.20
C THR A 77 -2.35 -1.90 -0.32
N VAL A 78 -3.53 -2.50 -0.41
CA VAL A 78 -3.72 -3.95 -0.59
C VAL A 78 -4.15 -4.19 -2.02
N ASN A 79 -3.41 -5.04 -2.71
CA ASN A 79 -3.57 -5.30 -4.12
C ASN A 79 -3.80 -6.79 -4.39
N VAL A 80 -4.65 -7.02 -5.39
CA VAL A 80 -4.78 -8.29 -6.12
C VAL A 80 -4.47 -8.00 -7.59
N PRO A 81 -4.30 -9.03 -8.45
CA PRO A 81 -3.99 -8.79 -9.86
C PRO A 81 -4.98 -7.82 -10.52
N GLY A 82 -4.45 -6.67 -10.97
CA GLY A 82 -5.22 -5.63 -11.67
C GLY A 82 -6.07 -4.71 -10.79
N SER A 83 -6.07 -4.84 -9.46
CA SER A 83 -6.92 -4.02 -8.59
C SER A 83 -6.32 -3.72 -7.22
N THR A 84 -6.46 -2.48 -6.76
CA THR A 84 -6.26 -2.11 -5.35
C THR A 84 -7.59 -2.24 -4.63
N VAL A 85 -7.64 -3.14 -3.65
CA VAL A 85 -8.88 -3.52 -2.96
C VAL A 85 -9.06 -2.84 -1.61
N ALA A 86 -7.96 -2.33 -1.02
CA ALA A 86 -8.01 -1.52 0.19
C ALA A 86 -6.85 -0.52 0.24
N ARG A 87 -7.06 0.58 0.96
CA ARG A 87 -6.05 1.60 1.25
C ARG A 87 -6.30 2.20 2.62
N THR A 88 -5.27 2.26 3.46
CA THR A 88 -5.36 2.91 4.78
C THR A 88 -5.29 4.43 4.68
N ARG A 89 -5.67 5.09 5.77
CA ARG A 89 -5.30 6.48 6.03
C ARG A 89 -3.79 6.67 6.03
N VAL A 90 -3.38 7.88 5.71
CA VAL A 90 -2.00 8.33 5.83
C VAL A 90 -1.76 8.75 7.27
N ILE A 91 -0.69 8.23 7.88
CA ILE A 91 -0.25 8.66 9.22
C ILE A 91 1.00 9.49 9.02
N GLY A 92 0.95 10.75 9.43
CA GLY A 92 2.07 11.66 9.21
C GLY A 92 3.22 11.43 10.19
N ASN A 93 4.45 11.66 9.73
CA ASN A 93 5.66 11.70 10.54
C ASN A 93 5.85 10.51 11.50
N SER A 94 5.74 9.27 10.99
CA SER A 94 5.91 8.09 11.83
C SER A 94 6.62 6.95 11.12
N LYS A 95 7.68 6.42 11.77
CA LYS A 95 8.33 5.16 11.37
C LYS A 95 7.68 3.92 11.97
N ASN A 96 6.75 4.15 12.89
CA ASN A 96 5.99 3.11 13.57
C ASN A 96 4.49 3.48 13.51
N PRO A 97 3.90 3.61 12.31
CA PRO A 97 2.51 4.01 12.14
C PRO A 97 1.57 2.94 12.69
N LYS A 98 0.53 3.38 13.41
CA LYS A 98 -0.57 2.53 13.90
C LYS A 98 -1.87 2.94 13.22
N TRP A 99 -2.27 2.16 12.22
CA TRP A 99 -3.49 2.42 11.47
C TRP A 99 -4.72 1.89 12.21
N ASP A 100 -4.63 0.68 12.76
CA ASP A 100 -5.77 -0.02 13.37
C ASP A 100 -7.03 0.07 12.49
N GLU A 101 -6.84 -0.10 11.18
CA GLU A 101 -7.87 0.17 10.17
C GLU A 101 -8.46 -1.14 9.67
N HIS A 102 -9.78 -1.26 9.79
CA HIS A 102 -10.55 -2.44 9.42
C HIS A 102 -11.25 -2.24 8.07
N PHE A 103 -11.25 -3.31 7.28
CA PHE A 103 -11.88 -3.38 5.97
C PHE A 103 -12.65 -4.71 5.87
N ASN A 104 -13.82 -4.65 5.25
CA ASN A 104 -14.48 -5.82 4.72
C ASN A 104 -14.40 -5.75 3.19
N VAL A 105 -13.62 -6.65 2.59
CA VAL A 105 -13.26 -6.60 1.17
C VAL A 105 -13.86 -7.80 0.44
N PRO A 106 -14.87 -7.60 -0.41
CA PRO A 106 -15.35 -8.65 -1.29
C PRO A 106 -14.29 -8.93 -2.36
N LEU A 107 -13.89 -10.20 -2.48
CA LEU A 107 -12.94 -10.69 -3.48
C LEU A 107 -13.65 -11.59 -4.48
N ALA A 108 -13.29 -11.45 -5.76
CA ALA A 108 -13.69 -12.32 -6.87
C ALA A 108 -12.57 -12.39 -7.93
N HIS A 109 -11.34 -12.63 -7.47
CA HIS A 109 -10.13 -12.50 -8.31
C HIS A 109 -9.29 -13.78 -8.29
N PRO A 110 -8.71 -14.18 -9.44
CA PRO A 110 -7.60 -15.13 -9.43
C PRO A 110 -6.35 -14.44 -8.86
N ALA A 111 -5.74 -15.04 -7.83
CA ALA A 111 -4.57 -14.48 -7.17
C ALA A 111 -3.58 -15.57 -6.77
N ARG A 112 -2.29 -15.26 -6.90
CA ARG A 112 -1.20 -16.06 -6.30
C ARG A 112 -0.91 -15.57 -4.88
N ASN A 113 -0.88 -14.26 -4.70
CA ASN A 113 -0.63 -13.59 -3.43
C ASN A 113 -1.58 -12.38 -3.29
N LEU A 114 -1.89 -12.02 -2.05
CA LEU A 114 -2.31 -10.67 -1.69
C LEU A 114 -1.04 -9.84 -1.47
N GLU A 115 -0.97 -8.69 -2.13
CA GLU A 115 0.18 -7.80 -2.08
C GLU A 115 -0.13 -6.57 -1.22
N PHE A 116 0.60 -6.40 -0.12
CA PHE A 116 0.52 -5.24 0.75
C PHE A 116 1.72 -4.34 0.46
N LEU A 117 1.48 -3.16 -0.11
CA LEU A 117 2.53 -2.19 -0.38
C LEU A 117 2.47 -1.09 0.66
N ILE A 118 3.58 -0.91 1.37
CA ILE A 118 3.78 0.21 2.28
C ILE A 118 4.38 1.34 1.46
N LYS A 119 3.75 2.51 1.50
CA LYS A 119 4.10 3.67 0.69
C LYS A 119 4.26 4.89 1.57
N ASP A 120 5.15 5.78 1.16
CA ASP A 120 5.33 7.10 1.75
C ASP A 120 4.63 8.14 0.89
N ASN A 121 3.75 8.95 1.48
CA ASN A 121 2.98 9.96 0.74
C ASN A 121 3.67 11.33 0.74
N ASP A 122 4.67 11.48 -0.12
CA ASP A 122 5.42 12.73 -0.26
C ASP A 122 4.73 13.76 -1.19
N VAL A 123 5.12 15.03 -1.04
CA VAL A 123 4.64 16.17 -1.87
C VAL A 123 4.83 15.94 -3.37
N PHE A 124 5.83 15.13 -3.75
CA PHE A 124 6.16 14.83 -5.15
C PHE A 124 5.67 13.46 -5.63
N GLY A 125 4.81 12.80 -4.86
CA GLY A 125 4.19 11.52 -5.22
C GLY A 125 4.57 10.39 -4.26
N ALA A 126 3.79 9.30 -4.32
CA ALA A 126 3.94 8.19 -3.40
C ALA A 126 5.13 7.29 -3.77
N GLN A 127 6.04 7.07 -2.82
CA GLN A 127 7.18 6.17 -2.98
C GLN A 127 6.92 4.84 -2.26
N VAL A 128 7.20 3.71 -2.91
CA VAL A 128 7.07 2.39 -2.26
C VAL A 128 8.25 2.17 -1.31
N ILE A 129 7.94 1.97 -0.02
CA ILE A 129 8.90 1.61 1.04
C ILE A 129 9.21 0.12 0.97
N GLY A 130 8.20 -0.71 0.77
CA GLY A 130 8.37 -2.14 0.65
C GLY A 130 7.06 -2.90 0.51
N THR A 131 7.19 -4.21 0.31
CA THR A 131 6.08 -5.08 -0.04
C THR A 131 6.04 -6.31 0.86
N VAL A 132 4.82 -6.70 1.27
CA VAL A 132 4.53 -7.99 1.91
C VAL A 132 3.64 -8.79 0.96
N LEU A 133 4.00 -10.05 0.73
CA LEU A 133 3.25 -10.99 -0.09
C LEU A 133 2.70 -12.08 0.82
N VAL A 134 1.37 -12.21 0.87
CA VAL A 134 0.72 -13.31 1.59
C VAL A 134 0.12 -14.28 0.57
N PRO A 135 0.51 -15.57 0.58
CA PRO A 135 -0.01 -16.54 -0.38
C PRO A 135 -1.53 -16.62 -0.34
N ALA A 136 -2.15 -16.57 -1.51
CA ALA A 136 -3.60 -16.65 -1.65
C ALA A 136 -4.12 -17.97 -1.06
N ARG A 137 -3.37 -19.07 -1.18
CA ARG A 137 -3.71 -20.38 -0.57
C ARG A 137 -3.80 -20.30 0.95
N THR A 138 -2.91 -19.56 1.60
CA THR A 138 -2.95 -19.34 3.04
C THR A 138 -4.19 -18.54 3.42
N VAL A 139 -4.52 -17.50 2.65
CA VAL A 139 -5.73 -16.70 2.85
C VAL A 139 -6.99 -17.56 2.65
N ALA A 140 -7.07 -18.33 1.57
CA ALA A 140 -8.21 -19.20 1.24
C ALA A 140 -8.45 -20.33 2.25
N SER A 141 -7.47 -20.66 3.10
CA SER A 141 -7.66 -21.67 4.15
C SER A 141 -8.71 -21.28 5.19
N GLY A 142 -9.08 -19.99 5.27
CA GLY A 142 -10.04 -19.47 6.24
C GLY A 142 -9.53 -19.40 7.69
N VAL A 143 -8.27 -19.79 7.92
CA VAL A 143 -7.60 -19.66 9.22
C VAL A 143 -7.37 -18.17 9.51
N LEU A 144 -7.56 -17.78 10.77
CA LEU A 144 -7.23 -16.43 11.23
C LEU A 144 -5.72 -16.23 11.13
N ILE A 145 -5.31 -15.29 10.30
CA ILE A 145 -3.93 -14.79 10.23
C ILE A 145 -3.88 -13.61 11.20
N ASP A 146 -2.98 -13.65 12.18
CA ASP A 146 -2.78 -12.57 13.17
C ASP A 146 -1.29 -12.48 13.49
N GLU A 147 -0.50 -12.01 12.51
CA GLU A 147 0.96 -12.17 12.52
C GLU A 147 1.69 -10.98 11.91
N ALA A 148 2.94 -10.79 12.32
CA ALA A 148 3.84 -9.77 11.78
C ALA A 148 4.66 -10.31 10.61
N PHE A 149 4.58 -9.64 9.47
CA PHE A 149 5.28 -10.01 8.24
C PHE A 149 6.52 -9.15 8.04
N ALA A 150 7.63 -9.77 7.65
CA ALA A 150 8.82 -9.05 7.24
C ALA A 150 8.56 -8.33 5.91
N VAL A 151 8.90 -7.05 5.85
CA VAL A 151 8.71 -6.22 4.66
C VAL A 151 9.90 -6.39 3.73
N ASN A 152 9.64 -6.79 2.48
CA ASN A 152 10.67 -6.83 1.46
C ASN A 152 10.93 -5.42 0.92
N ASP A 153 12.15 -4.94 1.11
CA ASP A 153 12.58 -3.62 0.61
C ASP A 153 12.73 -3.64 -0.92
N SER A 154 12.20 -2.61 -1.58
CA SER A 154 12.36 -2.39 -3.02
C SER A 154 13.78 -1.95 -3.40
N SER A 155 14.59 -1.50 -2.44
CA SER A 155 15.89 -0.86 -2.64
C SER A 155 17.06 -1.84 -2.76
N GLY A 156 16.84 -3.15 -2.64
CA GLY A 156 17.88 -4.19 -2.79
C GLY A 156 19.06 -4.10 -1.79
N LYS A 157 18.98 -3.21 -0.80
CA LYS A 157 20.03 -2.97 0.20
C LYS A 157 19.77 -3.85 1.41
N LEU A 158 20.81 -4.48 1.95
CA LEU A 158 20.73 -5.20 3.23
C LEU A 158 20.36 -4.18 4.34
N GLN A 159 19.07 -4.09 4.69
CA GLN A 159 18.68 -3.28 5.82
C GLN A 159 19.12 -3.96 7.12
N LYS A 160 19.79 -3.19 7.98
CA LYS A 160 20.18 -3.64 9.33
C LYS A 160 18.98 -3.78 10.28
N ARG A 161 17.79 -3.34 9.87
CA ARG A 161 16.57 -3.33 10.68
C ARG A 161 15.53 -4.22 10.02
N LYS A 162 14.86 -5.03 10.83
CA LYS A 162 13.79 -5.92 10.38
C LYS A 162 12.51 -5.09 10.37
N THR A 163 12.21 -4.48 9.23
CA THR A 163 10.95 -3.77 9.02
C THR A 163 9.81 -4.78 8.99
N GLU A 164 8.76 -4.54 9.77
CA GLU A 164 7.64 -5.46 9.93
C GLU A 164 6.29 -4.77 9.72
N LEU A 165 5.32 -5.50 9.17
CA LEU A 165 3.92 -5.08 9.02
C LEU A 165 3.04 -6.08 9.75
N TYR A 166 2.28 -5.60 10.74
CA TYR A 166 1.36 -6.42 11.52
C TYR A 166 -0.05 -6.36 10.91
N ILE A 167 -0.57 -7.52 10.53
CA ILE A 167 -1.84 -7.67 9.84
C ILE A 167 -2.65 -8.76 10.54
N ARG A 168 -3.95 -8.51 10.70
CA ARG A 168 -4.91 -9.53 11.09
C ARG A 168 -5.94 -9.69 10.00
N MET A 169 -6.19 -10.92 9.52
CA MET A 169 -7.19 -11.16 8.50
C MET A 169 -7.79 -12.56 8.56
N LYS A 170 -9.02 -12.67 8.07
CA LYS A 170 -9.71 -13.94 7.89
C LYS A 170 -10.56 -13.89 6.62
N PHE A 171 -10.45 -14.91 5.80
CA PHE A 171 -11.26 -15.07 4.60
C PHE A 171 -12.45 -15.98 4.88
N THR A 172 -13.62 -15.62 4.34
CA THR A 172 -14.82 -16.45 4.34
C THR A 172 -15.22 -16.71 2.89
N PRO A 173 -15.11 -17.96 2.39
CA PRO A 173 -15.55 -18.31 1.05
C PRO A 173 -17.02 -17.95 0.81
N CYS A 174 -17.36 -17.56 -0.42
CA CYS A 174 -18.72 -17.17 -0.81
C CYS A 174 -19.75 -18.28 -0.52
N GLU A 175 -19.37 -19.56 -0.68
CA GLU A 175 -20.26 -20.68 -0.38
C GLU A 175 -20.57 -20.82 1.12
N GLU A 176 -19.70 -20.33 2.00
CA GLU A 176 -19.86 -20.42 3.45
C GLU A 176 -20.59 -19.22 4.04
N ASN A 177 -20.68 -18.10 3.32
CA ASN A 177 -21.36 -16.91 3.80
C ASN A 177 -22.90 -17.06 3.62
N PRO A 178 -23.69 -17.13 4.71
CA PRO A 178 -25.15 -17.29 4.64
C PRO A 178 -25.85 -16.15 3.91
N LEU A 179 -25.23 -14.95 3.82
CA LEU A 179 -25.75 -13.81 3.07
C LEU A 179 -25.91 -14.13 1.58
N TYR A 180 -25.06 -14.99 1.01
CA TYR A 180 -25.11 -15.37 -0.41
C TYR A 180 -25.93 -16.63 -0.67
N GLN A 181 -26.18 -17.44 0.35
CA GLN A 181 -27.01 -18.65 0.23
C GLN A 181 -28.50 -18.34 0.10
N HIS A 182 -28.95 -17.21 0.67
CA HIS A 182 -30.30 -16.73 0.46
C HIS A 182 -30.40 -16.04 -0.89
N LYS A 183 -30.77 -16.82 -1.93
CA LYS A 183 -31.40 -16.25 -3.12
C LYS A 183 -32.55 -15.39 -2.64
N VAL A 184 -32.40 -14.06 -2.74
CA VAL A 184 -33.55 -13.16 -2.77
C VAL A 184 -34.28 -13.52 -4.06
N CYS A 185 -35.09 -14.57 -3.98
CA CYS A 185 -36.15 -14.80 -4.92
C CYS A 185 -37.08 -13.62 -4.69
N GLY A 186 -36.86 -12.53 -5.43
CA GLY A 186 -37.88 -11.50 -5.56
C GLY A 186 -39.16 -12.24 -5.88
N GLU A 187 -40.16 -12.12 -5.00
CA GLU A 187 -41.43 -12.79 -5.21
C GLU A 187 -41.89 -12.47 -6.63
N ALA A 188 -41.93 -13.50 -7.48
CA ALA A 188 -42.71 -13.46 -8.70
C ALA A 188 -44.18 -13.49 -8.28
N ARG A 189 -44.66 -12.39 -7.71
CA ARG A 189 -46.05 -12.16 -7.39
C ARG A 189 -46.46 -10.83 -7.96
N SER A 190 -47.06 -10.95 -9.13
CA SER A 190 -47.95 -9.97 -9.73
C SER A 190 -47.30 -8.73 -10.31
N CYS A 191 -46.75 -8.86 -11.52
CA CYS A 191 -47.02 -7.82 -12.50
C CYS A 191 -48.12 -8.35 -13.39
N PHE A 192 -49.32 -7.86 -13.11
CA PHE A 192 -50.57 -8.18 -13.78
C PHE A 192 -50.41 -8.07 -15.29
N MET A 193 -51.02 -9.04 -15.97
CA MET A 193 -51.50 -8.82 -17.33
C MET A 193 -52.37 -7.56 -17.39
N LEU A 194 -52.26 -6.89 -18.54
CA LEU A 194 -53.27 -6.14 -19.29
C LEU A 194 -53.02 -4.62 -19.42
N PRO A 195 -53.50 -4.00 -20.51
CA PRO A 195 -54.03 -4.55 -21.77
C PRO A 195 -53.11 -4.33 -22.99
#